data_AF-A0A948W796-F1
#
_entry.id   AF-A0A948W796-F1
#
_cell.length_a   1.000
_cell.length_b   1.000
_cell.length_c   1.000
_cell.angle_alpha   90.00
_cell.angle_beta   90.00
_cell.angle_gamma   90.00
#
_symmetry.space_group_name_H-M   'P 1'
#
loop_
_entity.id
_entity.type
_entity.pdbx_description
1 polymer ?
#
loop_
_entity_poly.entity_id
_entity_poly.type
_entity_poly.pdbx_seq_one_letter_code
_entity_poly.pdbx_strand_id
1 'polypeptide(L)' 'MTGVLIQIFDINGRLIRTLVEGSIPAGEHSVRWDGRGDGGQMVGAGVYFCTSKAKAGGNHGSCL' A
#
# COMPACT_ATOMS: atom_id res chain seq x y z
N MET A 1 -14.72 -3.34 7.48
CA MET A 1 -13.31 -3.65 7.11
C MET A 1 -13.05 -3.06 5.73
N THR A 2 -11.93 -2.36 5.56
CA THR A 2 -11.54 -1.73 4.29
C THR A 2 -10.40 -2.54 3.69
N GLY A 3 -10.54 -2.98 2.43
CA GLY A 3 -9.45 -3.63 1.72
C GLY A 3 -8.44 -2.58 1.26
N VAL A 4 -7.16 -2.75 1.59
CA VAL A 4 -6.08 -1.81 1.29
C VAL A 4 -4.91 -2.53 0.63
N LEU A 5 -4.35 -1.92 -0.41
CA LEU A 5 -3.14 -2.35 -1.09
C LEU A 5 -2.19 -1.15 -1.19
N ILE A 6 -0.99 -1.28 -0.63
CA ILE A 6 0.08 -0.27 -0.71
C ILE A 6 1.32 -0.91 -1.34
N GLN A 7 1.79 -0.33 -2.44
CA GLN A 7 2.87 -0.89 -3.26
C GLN A 7 3.87 0.18 -3.67
N ILE A 8 5.14 -0.21 -3.75
CA ILE A 8 6.28 0.60 -4.19
C ILE A 8 6.72 0.14 -5.58
N PHE A 9 6.88 1.09 -6.50
CA PHE A 9 7.35 0.85 -7.87
C PHE A 9 8.58 1.70 -8.18
N ASP A 10 9.45 1.22 -9.06
CA ASP A 10 10.48 2.06 -9.67
C ASP A 10 9.91 2.88 -10.85
N ILE A 11 10.75 3.76 -11.42
CA ILE A 11 10.35 4.65 -12.52
C ILE A 11 9.94 3.92 -13.81
N ASN A 12 10.33 2.65 -13.96
CA ASN A 12 9.94 1.83 -15.10
C ASN A 12 8.62 1.07 -14.85
N GLY A 13 7.97 1.30 -13.71
CA GLY A 13 6.75 0.62 -13.29
C GLY A 13 6.97 -0.80 -12.77
N ARG A 14 8.22 -1.20 -12.49
CA ARG A 14 8.49 -2.50 -11.88
C ARG A 14 8.12 -2.48 -10.41
N LEU A 15 7.36 -3.47 -9.96
CA LEU A 15 7.03 -3.66 -8.54
C LEU A 15 8.29 -3.98 -7.75
N ILE A 16 8.58 -3.16 -6.74
CA ILE A 16 9.73 -3.30 -5.86
C ILE A 16 9.35 -4.01 -4.56
N ARG A 17 8.21 -3.62 -3.99
CA ARG A 17 7.71 -4.17 -2.72
C ARG A 17 6.22 -3.92 -2.55
N THR A 18 5.51 -4.90 -2.00
CA THR A 18 4.19 -4.69 -1.40
C THR A 18 4.36 -4.44 0.10
N LEU A 19 3.88 -3.28 0.59
CA LEU A 19 3.99 -2.90 2.00
C LEU A 19 2.77 -3.36 2.82
N VAL A 20 1.59 -3.31 2.20
CA VAL A 20 0.33 -3.74 2.81
C VAL A 20 -0.52 -4.39 1.74
N GLU A 21 -1.09 -5.54 2.05
CA GLU A 21 -2.11 -6.20 1.24
C GLU A 21 -3.09 -6.91 2.18
N GLY A 22 -4.33 -6.39 2.25
CA GLY A 22 -5.36 -7.04 3.05
C GLY A 22 -6.40 -6.09 3.61
N SER A 23 -7.21 -6.59 4.55
CA SER A 23 -8.25 -5.81 5.21
C SER A 23 -7.72 -5.17 6.49
N ILE A 24 -7.85 -3.86 6.61
CA ILE A 24 -7.49 -3.10 7.81
C ILE A 24 -8.76 -2.44 8.37
N PRO A 25 -8.92 -2.30 9.71
CA PRO A 25 -10.00 -1.51 10.28
C PRO A 25 -9.96 -0.07 9.76
N ALA A 26 -11.14 0.56 9.66
CA ALA A 26 -11.20 1.98 9.33
C ALA A 26 -10.52 2.80 10.44
N GLY A 27 -9.79 3.84 10.04
CA GLY A 27 -8.99 4.66 10.94
C GLY A 27 -7.69 5.10 10.28
N GLU A 28 -6.87 5.83 11.04
CA GLU A 28 -5.54 6.23 10.59
C GLU A 28 -4.53 5.10 10.76
N HIS A 29 -3.71 4.90 9.73
CA HIS A 29 -2.63 3.91 9.72
C HIS A 29 -1.37 4.53 9.12
N SER A 30 -0.21 4.18 9.65
CA SER A 30 1.09 4.63 9.16
C SER A 30 1.93 3.44 8.73
N VAL A 31 2.58 3.56 7.58
CA VAL A 31 3.43 2.52 6.99
C VAL A 31 4.73 3.17 6.53
N ARG A 32 5.87 2.55 6.89
CA ARG A 32 7.20 3.01 6.50
C ARG A 32 7.87 1.98 5.61
N TRP A 33 8.42 2.44 4.50
CA TRP A 33 9.34 1.66 3.69
C TRP A 33 10.78 1.90 4.14
N ASP A 34 11.56 0.82 4.24
CA ASP A 34 12.95 0.80 4.69
C ASP A 34 13.97 0.87 3.54
N GLY A 35 13.50 1.00 2.29
CA GLY A 35 14.36 0.98 1.11
C GLY A 35 14.77 -0.42 0.67
N ARG A 36 14.10 -1.48 1.17
CA ARG A 36 14.35 -2.87 0.74
C ARG A 36 13.25 -3.37 -0.17
N GLY A 37 13.61 -4.13 -1.20
CA GLY A 37 12.66 -4.87 -2.03
C GLY A 37 12.14 -6.14 -1.34
N ASP A 38 11.28 -6.90 -2.02
CA ASP A 38 10.70 -8.14 -1.46
C ASP A 38 11.75 -9.21 -1.12
N GLY A 39 12.88 -9.23 -1.83
CA GLY A 39 14.00 -10.12 -1.49
C GLY A 39 14.75 -9.72 -0.22
N GLY A 40 14.36 -8.64 0.46
CA GLY A 40 15.05 -8.11 1.64
C GLY A 40 16.32 -7.33 1.32
N GLN A 41 16.71 -7.21 0.06
CA GLN A 41 17.91 -6.48 -0.38
C GLN A 41 17.62 -4.98 -0.45
N MET A 42 18.61 -4.14 -0.14
CA MET A 42 18.51 -2.70 -0.41
C MET A 42 18.35 -2.47 -1.91
N VAL A 43 17.42 -1.61 -2.29
CA VAL A 43 17.33 -1.14 -3.68
C VAL A 43 18.25 0.05 -3.92
N GLY A 44 18.57 0.32 -5.18
CA GLY A 44 19.43 1.44 -5.55
C GLY A 44 18.85 2.79 -5.14
N ALA A 45 19.70 3.79 -4.94
CA ALA A 45 19.23 5.16 -4.75
C ALA A 45 18.46 5.63 -6.00
N GLY A 46 17.35 6.34 -5.81
CA GLY A 46 16.53 6.81 -6.91
C GLY A 46 15.13 7.25 -6.48
N VAL A 47 14.31 7.56 -7.48
CA VAL A 47 12.90 7.91 -7.29
C VAL A 47 12.05 6.65 -7.37
N TYR A 48 11.09 6.56 -6.43
CA TYR A 48 10.15 5.46 -6.34
C TYR A 48 8.73 6.01 -6.18
N PHE A 49 7.76 5.32 -6.75
CA PHE A 49 6.36 5.65 -6.65
C PHE A 49 5.70 4.77 -5.59
N CYS A 50 5.05 5.41 -4.61
CA CYS A 50 4.15 4.73 -3.69
C CYS A 50 2.72 4.87 -4.20
N THR A 51 2.01 3.76 -4.32
CA THR A 51 0.59 3.76 -4.68
C THR A 51 -0.22 3.14 -3.55
N SER A 52 -1.39 3.72 -3.28
CA SER A 52 -2.35 3.21 -2.31
C SER A 52 -3.70 3.02 -2.99
N LYS A 53 -4.30 1.84 -2.84
CA LYS A 53 -5.66 1.54 -3.26
C LYS A 53 -6.46 1.14 -2.02
N ALA A 54 -7.65 1.70 -1.87
CA ALA A 54 -8.57 1.36 -0.78
C ALA A 54 -9.96 1.03 -1.35
N LYS A 55 -10.57 -0.04 -0.85
CA LYS A 55 -11.95 -0.43 -1.12
C LYS A 55 -12.71 -0.41 0.20
N ALA A 56 -13.58 0.59 0.36
CA ALA A 56 -14.49 0.64 1.49
C ALA A 56 -15.43 -0.58 1.48
N GLY A 57 -15.57 -1.25 2.62
CA GLY A 57 -16.66 -2.20 2.83
C GLY A 57 -17.95 -1.42 2.97
N GLY A 58 -18.81 -1.47 1.95
CA GLY A 58 -20.10 -0.78 1.98
C GLY A 58 -21.02 -1.37 3.05
N ASN A 59 -21.31 -0.58 4.08
CA ASN A 59 -22.57 -0.68 4.81
C ASN A 59 -23.06 0.75 5.07
N HIS A 60 -23.53 1.39 4.00
CA HIS A 60 -24.40 2.54 4.15
C HIS A 60 -25.74 1.99 4.64
N GLY A 61 -25.92 1.90 5.95
CA GLY A 61 -27.26 1.84 6.53
C GLY A 61 -28.06 3.00 5.96
N SER A 62 -29.23 2.72 5.40
CA SER A 62 -30.09 3.69 4.75
C SER A 62 -30.23 4.94 5.60
N CYS A 63 -29.97 6.10 5.01
CA CYS A 63 -30.50 7.35 5.55
C CYS A 63 -32.04 7.22 5.51
N LEU A 64 -32.66 7.24 6.69
CA LEU A 64 -34.11 7.36 6.86
C LEU A 64 -34.57 8.77 6.51
#